data_AF-A0A8J6YBH7-F1
#
_entry.id   AF-A0A8J6YBH7-F1
#
_cell.length_a   1.000
_cell.length_b   1.000
_cell.length_c   1.000
_cell.angle_alpha   90.00
_cell.angle_beta   90.00
_cell.angle_gamma   90.00
#
_symmetry.space_group_name_H-M   'P 1'
#
loop_
_entity.id
_entity.type
_entity.pdbx_description
1 polymer ?
#
loop_
_entity_poly.entity_id
_entity_poly.type
_entity_poly.pdbx_seq_one_letter_code
_entity_poly.pdbx_strand_id
1 'polypeptide(L)'
;LRMASTDDDELYQTLANDFHADYLVIANVNDDFSVASRLIALNTGEILFAGTSSGSRDFLSPSDALKLVGRRAGNEISTAALKYAAQVENHITLLITKNTFEQLGGTLTAVQERIKNISGVNDAFARKLTTSLELDVDFDGTAADFAKMLEGFAIKILEVSSGYVKI
;
A
#
# COMPACT_ATOMS: atom_id res chain seq x y z
N LEU A 1 12.73 -0.89 -14.40
CA LEU A 1 11.39 -0.60 -13.86
C LEU A 1 10.37 -0.82 -14.97
N ARG A 2 9.40 -1.72 -14.81
CA ARG A 2 8.27 -1.79 -15.74
C ARG A 2 7.09 -1.14 -15.03
N MET A 3 6.51 -0.11 -15.64
CA MET A 3 5.29 0.53 -15.14
C MET A 3 4.15 -0.50 -15.13
N ALA A 4 3.30 -0.43 -14.10
CA ALA A 4 2.07 -1.22 -14.04
C ALA A 4 1.23 -0.95 -15.29
N SER A 5 0.73 -2.01 -15.90
CA SER A 5 -0.17 -1.96 -17.05
C SER A 5 -1.63 -1.91 -16.59
N THR A 6 -2.54 -1.53 -17.49
CA THR A 6 -3.97 -1.45 -17.20
C THR A 6 -4.58 -2.81 -16.80
N ASP A 7 -3.97 -3.92 -17.23
CA ASP A 7 -4.33 -5.28 -16.83
C ASP A 7 -3.89 -5.60 -15.38
N ASP A 8 -2.83 -4.94 -14.89
CA ASP A 8 -2.37 -5.11 -13.51
C ASP A 8 -3.34 -4.42 -12.52
N ASP A 9 -3.93 -3.29 -12.90
CA ASP A 9 -4.90 -2.56 -12.06
C ASP A 9 -6.19 -3.38 -11.83
N GLU A 10 -6.70 -4.06 -12.86
CA GLU A 10 -7.89 -4.92 -12.75
C GLU A 10 -7.59 -6.18 -11.91
N LEU A 11 -6.38 -6.74 -12.05
CA LEU A 11 -5.89 -7.83 -11.19
C LEU A 11 -5.78 -7.38 -9.73
N TYR A 12 -5.21 -6.20 -9.46
CA TYR A 12 -5.08 -5.68 -8.10
C TYR A 12 -6.43 -5.41 -7.46
N GLN A 13 -7.38 -4.83 -8.22
CA GLN A 13 -8.74 -4.63 -7.71
C GLN A 13 -9.48 -5.95 -7.44
N THR A 14 -9.32 -6.95 -8.31
CA THR A 14 -9.93 -8.28 -8.10
C THR A 14 -9.36 -8.94 -6.84
N LEU A 15 -8.03 -8.92 -6.67
CA LEU A 15 -7.38 -9.52 -5.50
C LEU A 15 -7.74 -8.80 -4.19
N ALA A 16 -7.84 -7.48 -4.22
CA ALA A 16 -8.23 -6.70 -3.04
C ALA A 16 -9.71 -6.90 -2.68
N ASN A 17 -10.61 -6.86 -3.65
CA ASN A 17 -12.05 -6.84 -3.41
C ASN A 17 -12.66 -8.23 -3.21
N ASP A 18 -12.26 -9.22 -4.02
CA ASP A 18 -12.90 -10.55 -4.03
C ASP A 18 -12.22 -11.52 -3.04
N PHE A 19 -10.92 -11.33 -2.79
CA PHE A 19 -10.14 -12.19 -1.91
C PHE A 19 -9.77 -11.54 -0.57
N HIS A 20 -10.13 -10.27 -0.38
CA HIS A 20 -9.77 -9.49 0.81
C HIS A 20 -8.27 -9.55 1.12
N ALA A 21 -7.43 -9.57 0.08
CA ALA A 21 -5.98 -9.59 0.24
C ALA A 21 -5.47 -8.15 0.42
N ASP A 22 -4.66 -7.92 1.46
CA ASP A 22 -4.00 -6.62 1.66
C ASP A 22 -2.68 -6.51 0.87
N TYR A 23 -2.05 -7.64 0.56
CA TYR A 23 -0.75 -7.70 -0.11
C TYR A 23 -0.71 -8.77 -1.21
N LEU A 24 0.05 -8.48 -2.26
CA LEU A 24 0.39 -9.45 -3.31
C LEU A 24 1.88 -9.74 -3.29
N VAL A 25 2.21 -11.03 -3.34
CA VAL A 25 3.57 -11.52 -3.55
C VAL A 25 3.71 -12.04 -4.97
N ILE A 26 4.67 -11.49 -5.72
CA ILE A 26 5.03 -11.96 -7.06
C ILE A 26 6.44 -12.52 -7.00
N ALA A 27 6.64 -13.74 -7.50
CA ALA A 27 7.96 -14.36 -7.59
C ALA A 27 8.16 -14.95 -8.99
N ASN A 28 9.26 -14.58 -9.63
CA ASN A 28 9.70 -15.11 -10.91
C ASN A 28 10.94 -15.97 -10.69
N VAL A 29 10.84 -17.25 -11.07
CA VAL A 29 11.95 -18.19 -11.04
C VAL A 29 12.68 -18.09 -12.38
N ASN A 30 13.98 -17.83 -12.32
CA ASN A 30 14.83 -17.77 -13.50
C ASN A 30 15.63 -19.08 -13.67
N ASP A 31 16.08 -19.33 -14.90
CA ASP A 31 16.82 -20.55 -15.29
C ASP A 31 18.20 -20.68 -14.60
N ASP A 32 18.68 -19.63 -13.94
CA ASP A 32 20.00 -19.52 -13.30
C ASP A 32 19.96 -19.76 -11.77
N PHE A 33 18.94 -20.43 -11.24
CA PHE A 33 18.75 -20.60 -9.79
C PHE A 33 18.62 -19.27 -9.04
N SER A 34 17.94 -18.31 -9.66
CA SER A 34 17.53 -17.07 -8.98
C SER A 34 16.02 -16.94 -8.93
N VAL A 35 15.54 -16.26 -7.88
CA VAL A 35 14.15 -15.89 -7.70
C VAL A 35 14.09 -14.39 -7.51
N ALA A 36 13.54 -13.70 -8.49
CA ALA A 36 13.21 -12.29 -8.38
C ALA A 36 11.83 -12.17 -7.76
N SER A 37 11.71 -11.45 -6.65
CA SER A 37 10.46 -11.35 -5.90
C SER A 37 10.08 -9.92 -5.56
N ARG A 38 8.78 -9.69 -5.41
CA ARG A 38 8.18 -8.42 -5.01
C ARG A 38 7.07 -8.65 -4.01
N LEU A 39 6.95 -7.73 -3.05
CA LEU A 39 5.79 -7.57 -2.18
C LEU A 39 5.13 -6.24 -2.53
N ILE A 40 3.82 -6.27 -2.79
CA ILE A 40 3.06 -5.10 -3.22
C ILE A 40 1.88 -4.90 -2.28
N ALA A 41 1.69 -3.69 -1.79
CA ALA A 41 0.48 -3.29 -1.08
C ALA A 41 -0.65 -3.07 -2.09
N LEU A 42 -1.74 -3.83 -1.97
CA LEU A 42 -2.81 -3.85 -2.98
C LEU A 42 -3.69 -2.60 -2.95
N ASN A 43 -3.80 -1.94 -1.79
CA ASN A 43 -4.56 -0.71 -1.60
C ASN A 43 -3.90 0.51 -2.28
N THR A 44 -2.57 0.57 -2.33
CA THR A 44 -1.82 1.73 -2.85
C THR A 44 -1.09 1.43 -4.15
N GLY A 45 -0.84 0.16 -4.47
CA GLY A 45 0.05 -0.29 -5.54
C GLY A 45 1.54 -0.16 -5.19
N GLU A 46 1.87 0.19 -3.95
CA GLU A 46 3.24 0.42 -3.50
C GLU A 46 4.05 -0.88 -3.47
N ILE A 47 5.29 -0.84 -3.96
CA ILE A 47 6.23 -1.96 -3.86
C ILE A 47 6.97 -1.86 -2.53
N LEU A 48 6.51 -2.62 -1.54
CA LEU A 48 7.11 -2.68 -0.20
C LEU A 48 8.46 -3.40 -0.17
N PHE A 49 8.67 -4.32 -1.11
CA PHE A 49 9.92 -5.02 -1.29
C PHE A 49 10.12 -5.40 -2.75
N ALA A 50 11.36 -5.29 -3.22
CA ALA A 50 11.81 -5.89 -4.47
C ALA A 50 13.23 -6.41 -4.27
N GLY A 51 13.44 -7.69 -4.53
CA GLY A 51 14.72 -8.35 -4.32
C GLY A 51 14.95 -9.49 -5.28
N THR A 52 16.20 -9.93 -5.37
CA THR A 52 16.57 -11.15 -6.10
C THR A 52 17.41 -12.01 -5.17
N SER A 53 16.88 -13.18 -4.83
CA SER A 53 17.66 -14.19 -4.13
C SER A 53 18.29 -15.11 -5.17
N SER A 54 19.60 -15.31 -5.11
CA SER A 54 20.32 -16.21 -6.00
C SER A 54 20.95 -17.37 -5.22
N GLY A 55 21.19 -18.47 -5.92
CA GLY A 55 21.91 -19.62 -5.41
C GLY A 55 22.92 -20.14 -6.42
N SER A 56 23.91 -20.87 -5.91
CA SER A 56 24.78 -21.70 -6.74
C SER A 56 24.24 -23.13 -6.75
N ARG A 57 24.50 -23.86 -7.85
CA ARG A 57 24.15 -25.27 -7.98
C ARG A 57 25.09 -26.19 -7.20
N ASP A 58 26.29 -25.74 -6.82
CA ASP A 58 27.34 -26.46 -6.08
C ASP A 58 27.19 -28.01 -6.07
N PHE A 59 27.14 -28.63 -4.88
CA PHE A 59 26.94 -30.08 -4.69
C PHE A 59 25.45 -30.49 -4.63
N LEU A 60 24.53 -29.59 -4.99
CA LEU A 60 23.08 -29.81 -4.84
C LEU A 60 22.46 -30.27 -6.16
N SER A 61 21.38 -31.06 -6.04
CA SER A 61 20.53 -31.29 -7.20
C SER A 61 19.90 -29.97 -7.67
N PRO A 62 19.56 -29.84 -8.96
CA PRO A 62 18.86 -28.66 -9.47
C PRO A 62 17.61 -28.30 -8.67
N SER A 63 16.83 -29.31 -8.27
CA SER A 63 15.60 -29.13 -7.53
C SER A 63 15.85 -28.63 -6.10
N ASP A 64 16.94 -29.05 -5.48
CA ASP A 64 17.29 -28.64 -4.12
C ASP A 64 17.90 -27.24 -4.09
N ALA A 65 18.69 -26.89 -5.11
CA ALA A 65 19.15 -25.52 -5.31
C ALA A 65 17.96 -24.56 -5.46
N LEU A 66 16.97 -24.89 -6.30
CA LEU A 66 15.75 -24.08 -6.46
C LEU A 66 14.92 -23.99 -5.17
N LYS A 67 14.74 -25.10 -4.44
CA LYS A 67 14.03 -25.08 -3.14
C LYS A 67 14.74 -24.19 -2.12
N LEU A 68 16.07 -24.25 -2.07
CA LEU A 68 16.87 -23.42 -1.16
C LEU A 68 16.71 -21.94 -1.50
N VAL A 69 16.79 -21.58 -2.78
CA VAL A 69 16.61 -20.20 -3.24
C VAL A 69 15.19 -19.71 -3.00
N GLY A 70 14.17 -20.55 -3.28
CA GLY A 70 12.78 -20.23 -2.98
C GLY A 70 12.52 -19.98 -1.49
N ARG A 71 13.15 -20.76 -0.60
CA ARG A 71 13.08 -20.51 0.85
C ARG A 71 13.75 -19.20 1.25
N ARG A 72 14.89 -18.85 0.65
CA ARG A 72 15.55 -17.57 0.90
C ARG A 72 14.66 -16.40 0.46
N ALA A 73 14.11 -16.46 -0.75
CA ALA A 73 13.18 -15.45 -1.24
C ALA A 73 11.95 -15.32 -0.32
N GLY A 74 11.35 -16.44 0.10
CA GLY A 74 10.24 -16.43 1.05
C GLY A 74 10.58 -15.78 2.39
N ASN A 75 11.78 -16.05 2.93
CA ASN A 75 12.25 -15.42 4.17
C ASN A 75 12.51 -13.91 4.02
N GLU A 76 13.10 -13.48 2.90
CA GLU A 76 13.33 -12.06 2.62
C GLU A 76 12.02 -11.29 2.52
N ILE A 77 11.04 -11.82 1.77
CA ILE A 77 9.70 -11.25 1.66
C ILE A 77 9.01 -11.19 3.02
N SER A 78 9.05 -12.28 3.78
CA SER A 78 8.43 -12.34 5.12
C SER A 78 9.06 -11.34 6.07
N THR A 79 10.38 -11.17 6.02
CA THR A 79 11.10 -10.20 6.84
C THR A 79 10.74 -8.77 6.44
N ALA A 80 10.60 -8.50 5.14
CA ALA A 80 10.16 -7.19 4.66
C ALA A 80 8.71 -6.89 5.08
N ALA A 81 7.80 -7.87 4.94
CA ALA A 81 6.43 -7.75 5.39
C ALA A 81 6.34 -7.48 6.90
N LEU A 82 7.14 -8.19 7.71
CA LEU A 82 7.20 -7.97 9.16
C LEU A 82 7.77 -6.58 9.51
N LYS A 83 8.78 -6.11 8.78
CA LYS A 83 9.32 -4.76 8.98
C LYS A 83 8.29 -3.70 8.63
N TYR A 84 7.57 -3.86 7.53
CA TYR A 84 6.49 -2.97 7.14
C TYR A 84 5.33 -2.99 8.15
N ALA A 85 4.89 -4.17 8.58
CA ALA A 85 3.88 -4.30 9.62
C ALA A 85 4.31 -3.73 10.99
N ALA A 86 5.63 -3.61 11.21
CA ALA A 86 6.20 -2.94 12.38
C ALA A 86 6.36 -1.43 12.20
N GLN A 87 6.26 -0.91 10.96
CA GLN A 87 6.10 0.53 10.73
C GLN A 87 4.66 0.90 11.09
N VAL A 88 4.52 1.90 11.97
CA VAL A 88 3.21 2.37 12.44
C VAL A 88 2.55 3.28 11.38
N GLU A 89 3.36 3.82 10.48
CA GLU A 89 2.96 4.73 9.42
C GLU A 89 2.40 3.96 8.22
N ASN A 90 1.11 4.16 7.94
CA ASN A 90 0.41 3.62 6.78
C ASN A 90 0.03 4.74 5.81
N HIS A 91 0.12 4.45 4.52
CA HIS A 91 -0.41 5.31 3.47
C HIS A 91 -1.92 5.04 3.29
N ILE A 92 -2.75 6.02 3.62
CA ILE A 92 -4.22 5.97 3.54
C ILE A 92 -4.68 6.84 2.38
N THR A 93 -5.51 6.30 1.49
CA THR A 93 -6.22 7.12 0.50
C THR A 93 -7.45 7.77 1.15
N LEU A 94 -7.50 9.11 1.14
CA LEU A 94 -8.63 9.90 1.61
C LEU A 94 -9.40 10.49 0.42
N LEU A 95 -10.64 10.03 0.22
CA LEU A 95 -11.57 10.63 -0.75
C LEU A 95 -12.43 11.69 -0.07
N ILE A 96 -12.37 12.90 -0.60
CA ILE A 96 -13.08 14.07 -0.07
C ILE A 96 -14.17 14.47 -1.05
N THR A 97 -15.42 14.39 -0.60
CA THR A 97 -16.57 14.87 -1.34
C THR A 97 -16.55 16.39 -1.47
N LYS A 98 -17.25 16.91 -2.48
CA LYS A 98 -17.31 18.36 -2.74
C LYS A 98 -17.79 19.15 -1.52
N ASN A 99 -18.82 18.68 -0.82
CA ASN A 99 -19.38 19.37 0.35
C ASN A 99 -18.35 19.45 1.48
N THR A 100 -17.65 18.34 1.75
CA THR A 100 -16.62 18.29 2.79
C THR A 100 -15.40 19.11 2.39
N PHE A 101 -15.03 19.13 1.11
CA PHE A 101 -13.97 20.01 0.58
C PHE A 101 -14.28 21.49 0.84
N GLU A 102 -15.51 21.93 0.59
CA GLU A 102 -15.97 23.30 0.88
C GLU A 102 -15.94 23.59 2.39
N GLN A 103 -16.42 22.66 3.24
CA GLN A 103 -16.36 22.76 4.70
C GLN A 103 -14.92 22.86 5.23
N LEU A 104 -13.97 22.19 4.55
CA LEU A 104 -12.57 22.18 4.92
C LEU A 104 -11.79 23.42 4.46
N GLY A 105 -12.42 24.33 3.71
CA GLY A 105 -11.85 25.61 3.31
C GLY A 105 -11.86 25.85 1.79
N GLY A 106 -12.36 24.91 1.00
CA GLY A 106 -12.61 25.09 -0.44
C GLY A 106 -11.36 25.27 -1.31
N THR A 107 -10.17 25.05 -0.76
CA THR A 107 -8.90 25.10 -1.49
C THR A 107 -8.04 23.90 -1.12
N LEU A 108 -7.23 23.42 -2.06
CA LEU A 108 -6.36 22.27 -1.81
C LEU A 108 -5.42 22.52 -0.62
N THR A 109 -4.79 23.69 -0.56
CA THR A 109 -3.87 24.07 0.52
C THR A 109 -4.56 24.06 1.88
N ALA A 110 -5.74 24.67 2.01
CA ALA A 110 -6.47 24.69 3.28
C ALA A 110 -6.85 23.27 3.74
N VAL A 111 -7.29 22.42 2.81
CA VAL A 111 -7.62 21.02 3.11
C VAL A 111 -6.38 20.28 3.56
N GLN A 112 -5.27 20.34 2.81
CA GLN A 112 -4.02 19.66 3.16
C GLN A 112 -3.51 20.11 4.53
N GLU A 113 -3.47 21.42 4.80
CA GLU A 113 -3.08 21.95 6.12
C GLU A 113 -3.98 21.41 7.23
N ARG A 114 -5.29 21.34 7.00
CA ARG A 114 -6.24 20.85 7.99
C ARG A 114 -6.09 19.37 8.27
N ILE A 115 -5.81 18.56 7.24
CA ILE A 115 -5.51 17.13 7.39
C ILE A 115 -4.16 16.93 8.08
N LYS A 116 -3.11 17.67 7.70
CA LYS A 116 -1.78 17.62 8.35
C LYS A 116 -1.79 18.01 9.83
N ASN A 117 -2.78 18.79 10.26
CA ASN A 117 -2.94 19.17 11.67
C ASN A 117 -3.63 18.09 12.52
N ILE A 118 -4.04 16.97 11.93
CA ILE A 118 -4.58 15.82 12.68
C ILE A 118 -3.41 15.07 13.32
N SER A 119 -3.53 14.79 14.62
CA SER A 119 -2.50 14.05 15.36
C SER A 119 -2.27 12.67 14.74
N GLY A 120 -0.99 12.34 14.48
CA GLY A 120 -0.58 11.10 13.83
C GLY A 120 -0.49 11.20 12.31
N VAL A 121 -0.90 12.30 11.69
CA VAL A 121 -0.64 12.55 10.26
C VAL A 121 0.76 13.13 10.11
N ASN A 122 1.63 12.43 9.38
CA ASN A 122 2.98 12.90 9.05
C ASN A 122 2.98 13.75 7.78
N ASP A 123 2.23 13.34 6.76
CA ASP A 123 2.07 14.11 5.53
C ASP A 123 0.72 13.83 4.83
N ALA A 124 0.34 14.71 3.91
CA ALA A 124 -0.87 14.59 3.10
C ALA A 124 -0.67 15.24 1.72
N PHE A 125 -0.74 14.43 0.66
CA PHE A 125 -0.44 14.81 -0.71
C PHE A 125 -1.65 14.69 -1.61
N ALA A 126 -1.83 15.63 -2.53
CA ALA A 126 -2.88 15.52 -3.54
C ALA A 126 -2.49 14.46 -4.58
N ARG A 127 -3.30 13.41 -4.71
CA ARG A 127 -3.14 12.39 -5.76
C ARG A 127 -3.89 12.80 -7.03
N LYS A 128 -5.13 13.27 -6.91
CA LYS A 128 -5.97 13.60 -8.07
C LYS A 128 -6.99 14.69 -7.75
N LEU A 129 -7.16 15.62 -8.70
CA LEU A 129 -8.20 16.65 -8.69
C LEU A 129 -9.19 16.35 -9.82
N THR A 130 -10.27 15.61 -9.51
CA THR A 130 -11.37 15.39 -10.46
C THR A 130 -12.70 15.85 -9.83
N THR A 131 -13.77 15.07 -9.93
CA THR A 131 -15.08 15.36 -9.31
C THR A 131 -15.05 15.25 -7.77
N SER A 132 -14.05 14.54 -7.24
CA SER A 132 -13.68 14.46 -5.82
C SER A 132 -12.18 14.74 -5.68
N LEU A 133 -11.78 15.28 -4.52
CA LEU A 133 -10.38 15.43 -4.18
C LEU A 133 -9.90 14.12 -3.55
N GLU A 134 -8.80 13.58 -4.06
CA GLU A 134 -8.10 12.43 -3.48
C GLU A 134 -6.79 12.90 -2.86
N LEU A 135 -6.60 12.59 -1.58
CA LEU A 135 -5.34 12.77 -0.89
C LEU A 135 -4.74 11.40 -0.53
N ASP A 136 -3.44 11.24 -0.69
CA ASP A 136 -2.67 10.21 0.00
C ASP A 136 -2.21 10.79 1.33
N VAL A 137 -2.51 10.11 2.44
CA VAL A 137 -2.24 10.55 3.81
C VAL A 137 -1.33 9.55 4.51
N ASP A 138 -0.21 10.04 5.00
CA ASP A 138 0.76 9.23 5.74
C ASP A 138 0.40 9.33 7.22
N PHE A 139 -0.03 8.22 7.83
CA PHE A 139 -0.64 8.24 9.15
C PHE A 139 -0.12 7.12 10.05
N ASP A 140 0.22 7.48 11.29
CA ASP A 140 0.64 6.57 12.36
C ASP A 140 -0.55 5.78 12.93
N GLY A 141 -1.12 4.88 12.13
CA GLY A 141 -2.20 3.99 12.51
C GLY A 141 -2.95 3.42 11.32
N THR A 142 -4.08 2.74 11.57
CA THR A 142 -4.90 2.17 10.51
C THR A 142 -5.87 3.20 9.92
N ALA A 143 -6.48 2.91 8.75
CA ALA A 143 -7.57 3.71 8.20
C ALA A 143 -8.76 3.86 9.18
N ALA A 144 -9.04 2.84 10.00
CA ALA A 144 -10.07 2.92 11.02
C ALA A 144 -9.71 3.87 12.17
N ASP A 145 -8.43 3.93 12.55
CA ASP A 145 -7.95 4.87 13.57
C ASP A 145 -7.98 6.31 13.02
N PHE A 146 -7.57 6.50 11.76
CA PHE A 146 -7.66 7.79 11.09
C PHE A 146 -9.11 8.29 10.96
N ALA A 147 -10.05 7.40 10.60
CA ALA A 147 -11.47 7.73 10.55
C ALA A 147 -12.00 8.23 11.91
N LYS A 148 -11.63 7.59 13.02
CA LYS A 148 -11.99 8.05 14.37
C LYS A 148 -11.40 9.44 14.67
N MET A 149 -10.17 9.70 14.24
CA MET A 149 -9.56 11.03 14.40
C MET A 149 -10.37 12.09 13.65
N LEU A 150 -10.71 11.83 12.38
CA LEU A 150 -11.53 12.72 11.55
C LEU A 150 -12.91 13.00 12.18
N GLU A 151 -13.58 12.00 12.75
CA GLU A 151 -14.84 12.20 13.50
C GLU A 151 -14.66 13.14 14.70
N GLY A 152 -13.51 13.07 15.39
CA GLY A 152 -13.14 14.00 16.45
C GLY A 152 -13.05 15.47 15.98
N PHE A 153 -12.78 15.70 14.69
CA PHE A 153 -12.81 17.02 14.05
C PHE A 153 -14.18 17.39 13.45
N ALA A 154 -15.24 16.67 13.82
CA ALA A 154 -16.61 16.84 13.31
C ALA A 154 -16.71 16.66 11.78
N ILE A 155 -15.84 15.83 11.20
CA ILE A 155 -15.90 15.41 9.81
C ILE A 155 -16.68 14.10 9.76
N LYS A 156 -17.71 14.05 8.91
CA LYS A 156 -18.55 12.85 8.78
C LYS A 156 -17.82 11.81 7.93
N ILE A 157 -17.75 10.58 8.43
CA ILE A 157 -17.26 9.43 7.66
C ILE A 157 -18.39 8.84 6.82
N LEU A 158 -18.13 8.65 5.54
CA LEU A 158 -19.06 8.05 4.59
C LEU A 158 -18.75 6.57 4.36
N GLU A 159 -17.47 6.20 4.38
CA GLU A 159 -16.98 4.85 4.08
C GLU A 159 -15.56 4.66 4.64
N VAL A 160 -15.23 3.42 5.04
CA VAL A 160 -13.89 3.02 5.52
C VAL A 160 -13.58 1.61 5.03
N SER A 161 -12.36 1.39 4.54
CA SER A 161 -11.78 0.06 4.31
C SER A 161 -10.33 -0.01 4.82
N SER A 162 -9.58 -1.09 4.56
CA SER A 162 -8.26 -1.32 5.16
C SER A 162 -7.22 -0.24 4.83
N GLY A 163 -7.32 0.42 3.68
CA GLY A 163 -6.40 1.47 3.23
C GLY A 163 -7.06 2.78 2.83
N TYR A 164 -8.33 2.97 3.17
CA TYR A 164 -9.16 3.99 2.55
C TYR A 164 -10.18 4.59 3.52
N VAL A 165 -10.38 5.90 3.42
CA VAL A 165 -11.44 6.64 4.12
C VAL A 165 -12.13 7.60 3.16
N LYS A 166 -13.46 7.68 3.25
CA LYS A 166 -14.29 8.64 2.51
C LYS A 166 -14.98 9.62 3.45
N ILE A 167 -14.90 10.91 3.13
CA ILE A 167 -15.52 12.00 3.89
C ILE A 167 -16.29 12.99 3.02
#